data_AF-A0A9X9FT24-F1
#
_entry.id   AF-A0A9X9FT24-F1
#
_cell.length_a   1.000
_cell.length_b   1.000
_cell.length_c   1.000
_cell.angle_alpha   90.00
_cell.angle_beta   90.00
_cell.angle_gamma   90.00
#
_symmetry.space_group_name_H-M   'P 1'
#
loop_
_entity.id
_entity.type
_entity.pdbx_description
1 polymer ?
#
loop_
_entity_poly.entity_id
_entity_poly.type
_entity_poly.pdbx_seq_one_letter_code
_entity_poly.pdbx_strand_id
1 'polypeptide(L)'
;MVPDARIDREIARGELGSSKQPMPKPIHLTDLGLRAAAAPVTSDGGSTSYYELPPHATELNDLIEHKGMSFALGNIFKACYRFGEKDAASRMYDLNKIIYFAQRLKALEERRAA
;
A
#
# COMPACT_ATOMS: atom_id res chain seq x y z
N MET A 1 -1.59 -22.92 -18.59
CA MET A 1 -2.66 -22.69 -17.60
C MET A 1 -2.38 -23.67 -16.46
N VAL A 2 -1.59 -23.34 -15.45
CA VAL A 2 -1.47 -22.17 -14.56
C VAL A 2 0.00 -21.72 -14.48
N PRO A 3 0.31 -20.42 -14.37
CA PRO A 3 1.34 -20.06 -13.37
C PRO A 3 1.24 -18.63 -12.81
N ASP A 4 1.16 -18.46 -11.49
CA ASP A 4 2.22 -17.71 -10.80
C ASP A 4 2.25 -18.05 -9.31
N ALA A 5 3.06 -19.06 -8.99
CA ALA A 5 3.40 -19.47 -7.62
C ALA A 5 4.90 -19.23 -7.35
N ARG A 6 5.53 -18.30 -8.09
CA ARG A 6 6.99 -18.09 -8.05
C ARG A 6 7.44 -17.17 -6.92
N ILE A 7 6.57 -16.32 -6.38
CA ILE A 7 6.92 -15.42 -5.27
C ILE A 7 7.02 -16.17 -3.93
N ASP A 8 6.28 -17.28 -3.76
CA ASP A 8 6.20 -17.96 -2.45
C ASP A 8 7.40 -18.88 -2.13
N ARG A 9 8.26 -19.20 -3.11
CA ARG A 9 9.34 -20.18 -2.92
C ARG A 9 10.69 -19.58 -2.51
N GLU A 10 10.91 -18.28 -2.70
CA GLU A 10 12.23 -17.66 -2.46
C GLU A 10 12.40 -17.06 -1.06
N ILE A 11 11.32 -16.76 -0.33
CA ILE A 11 11.40 -16.21 1.04
C ILE A 11 11.94 -17.23 2.07
N ALA A 12 11.95 -18.52 1.74
CA ALA A 12 12.44 -19.57 2.63
C ALA A 12 13.98 -19.68 2.76
N ARG A 13 14.76 -18.97 1.94
CA ARG A 13 16.23 -18.95 2.03
C ARG A 13 16.71 -17.54 2.36
N GLY A 14 16.79 -17.27 3.66
CA GLY A 14 17.15 -15.97 4.21
C GLY A 14 18.54 -15.50 3.84
N GLU A 15 18.66 -14.77 2.73
CA GLU A 15 19.87 -14.05 2.35
C GLU A 15 19.50 -12.69 1.74
N LEU A 16 19.42 -11.66 2.58
CA LEU A 16 19.56 -10.27 2.14
C LEU A 16 20.69 -9.63 2.95
N GLY A 17 21.83 -9.48 2.29
CA GLY A 17 23.02 -8.83 2.84
C GLY A 17 22.75 -7.37 3.20
N SER A 18 23.07 -7.00 4.45
CA SER A 18 22.97 -5.64 4.95
C SER A 18 24.14 -4.80 4.43
N SER A 19 23.90 -3.89 3.48
CA SER A 19 24.82 -2.78 3.23
C SER A 19 24.29 -1.54 3.93
N LYS A 20 24.92 -1.14 5.04
CA LYS A 20 24.59 0.09 5.77
C LYS A 20 25.00 1.30 4.94
N GLN A 21 24.04 2.01 4.36
CA GLN A 21 24.24 3.36 3.83
C GLN A 21 24.01 4.39 4.96
N PRO A 22 24.80 5.47 5.06
CA PRO A 22 24.73 6.41 6.18
C PRO A 22 23.46 7.28 6.13
N MET A 23 22.90 7.54 7.31
CA MET A 23 21.66 8.30 7.54
C MET A 23 21.70 9.72 6.92
N PRO A 24 20.67 10.15 6.17
CA PRO A 24 20.51 11.56 5.84
C PRO A 24 20.09 12.38 7.06
N LYS A 25 20.55 13.63 7.13
CA LYS A 25 20.40 14.54 8.28
C LYS A 25 18.91 14.89 8.54
N PRO A 26 18.51 15.16 9.80
CA PRO A 26 17.13 15.48 10.14
C PRO A 26 16.66 16.78 9.47
N ILE A 27 15.49 16.72 8.84
CA ILE A 27 14.80 17.89 8.29
C ILE A 27 13.94 18.47 9.42
N HIS A 28 14.17 19.74 9.81
CA HIS A 28 13.43 20.38 10.89
C HIS A 28 12.00 20.77 10.47
N LEU A 29 11.07 20.61 11.43
CA LEU A 29 9.62 20.80 11.34
C LEU A 29 9.19 22.29 11.24
N THR A 30 9.67 23.06 10.27
CA THR A 30 9.29 24.50 10.17
C THR A 30 8.64 24.97 8.87
N ASP A 31 8.44 24.14 7.86
CA ASP A 31 7.76 24.59 6.64
C ASP A 31 6.30 24.14 6.59
N LEU A 32 5.49 24.87 7.36
CA LEU A 32 4.04 24.89 7.24
C LEU A 32 3.67 25.41 5.84
N GLY A 33 3.11 24.55 4.99
CA GLY A 33 2.31 24.99 3.83
C GLY A 33 2.97 24.89 2.47
N LEU A 34 3.12 23.67 1.96
CA LEU A 34 2.91 23.39 0.54
C LEU A 34 2.63 21.91 0.36
N ARG A 35 1.41 21.55 -0.08
CA ARG A 35 1.16 20.28 -0.76
C ARG A 35 1.94 20.34 -2.08
N ALA A 36 3.26 20.18 -2.02
CA ALA A 36 4.02 19.80 -3.19
C ALA A 36 3.51 18.39 -3.54
N ALA A 37 2.86 18.26 -4.69
CA ALA A 37 2.64 16.94 -5.26
C ALA A 37 4.04 16.35 -5.47
N ALA A 38 4.45 15.46 -4.56
CA ALA A 38 5.77 14.88 -4.60
C ALA A 38 5.94 14.27 -6.00
N ALA A 39 7.00 14.67 -6.70
CA ALA A 39 7.31 14.13 -8.01
C ALA A 39 7.33 12.58 -7.91
N PRO A 40 6.80 11.87 -8.93
CA PRO A 40 6.75 10.42 -8.89
C PRO A 40 8.16 9.87 -8.62
N VAL A 41 8.27 9.04 -7.58
CA VAL A 41 9.54 8.42 -7.18
C VAL A 41 9.94 7.44 -8.29
N THR A 42 11.08 7.68 -8.94
CA THR A 42 11.68 6.74 -9.88
C THR A 42 12.08 5.48 -9.11
N SER A 43 11.49 4.34 -9.45
CA SER A 43 11.78 3.04 -8.85
C SER A 43 12.32 2.09 -9.93
N ASP A 44 13.32 1.31 -9.57
CA ASP A 44 13.88 0.20 -10.35
C ASP A 44 13.12 -1.12 -10.13
N GLY A 45 11.98 -1.07 -9.45
CA GLY A 45 11.18 -2.24 -9.06
C GLY A 45 11.60 -2.87 -7.73
N GLY A 46 12.65 -2.35 -7.08
CA GLY A 46 13.08 -2.77 -5.74
C GLY A 46 12.30 -2.10 -4.61
N SER A 47 12.74 -2.36 -3.37
CA SER A 47 12.23 -1.66 -2.19
C SER A 47 12.64 -0.19 -2.25
N THR A 48 11.69 0.68 -2.02
CA THR A 48 11.81 2.14 -2.05
C THR A 48 11.19 2.73 -0.79
N SER A 49 11.48 4.00 -0.52
CA SER A 49 11.00 4.71 0.68
C SER A 49 9.47 4.76 0.82
N TYR A 50 8.70 4.57 -0.26
CA TYR A 50 7.24 4.57 -0.18
C TYR A 50 6.63 3.24 0.32
N TYR A 51 7.43 2.16 0.43
CA TYR A 51 7.07 0.90 1.09
C TYR A 51 7.41 0.87 2.58
N GLU A 52 8.21 1.82 3.07
CA GLU A 52 8.50 1.93 4.49
C GLU A 52 7.21 2.26 5.26
N LEU A 53 7.02 1.57 6.39
CA LEU A 53 5.90 1.85 7.28
C LEU A 53 6.20 3.13 8.08
N PRO A 54 5.18 3.97 8.33
CA PRO A 54 5.38 5.12 9.19
C PRO A 54 5.79 4.65 10.60
N PRO A 55 6.64 5.42 11.30
CA PRO A 55 7.04 5.09 12.65
C PRO A 55 5.83 4.85 13.54
N HIS A 56 5.91 3.81 14.39
CA HIS A 56 4.86 3.43 15.34
C HIS A 56 3.55 2.91 14.73
N ALA A 57 3.47 2.69 13.41
CA ALA A 57 2.33 1.99 12.85
C ALA A 57 2.27 0.54 13.35
N THR A 58 1.10 0.16 13.85
CA THR A 58 0.82 -1.17 14.40
C THR A 58 -0.39 -1.80 13.73
N GLU A 59 -1.26 -1.00 13.12
CA GLU A 59 -2.47 -1.46 12.47
C GLU A 59 -2.58 -0.91 11.04
N LEU A 60 -3.33 -1.62 10.18
CA LEU A 60 -3.67 -1.15 8.83
C LEU A 60 -4.30 0.25 8.82
N ASN A 61 -4.99 0.62 9.90
CA ASN A 61 -5.66 1.91 9.98
C ASN A 61 -4.65 3.07 10.03
N ASP A 62 -3.51 2.88 10.68
CA ASP A 62 -2.41 3.86 10.70
C ASP A 62 -1.91 4.15 9.29
N LEU A 63 -1.81 3.11 8.45
CA LEU A 63 -1.36 3.22 7.05
C LEU A 63 -2.41 3.93 6.18
N ILE A 64 -3.70 3.63 6.42
CA ILE A 64 -4.83 4.26 5.71
C ILE A 64 -4.86 5.76 5.98
N GLU A 65 -4.69 6.15 7.24
CA GLU A 65 -4.66 7.54 7.68
C GLU A 65 -3.40 8.25 7.18
N HIS A 66 -2.22 7.64 7.34
CA HIS A 66 -0.95 8.19 6.88
C HIS A 66 -0.94 8.44 5.37
N LYS A 67 -1.50 7.54 4.56
CA LYS A 67 -1.60 7.70 3.10
C LYS A 67 -2.83 8.52 2.67
N GLY A 68 -3.67 8.98 3.60
CA GLY A 68 -4.88 9.75 3.30
C GLY A 68 -5.86 9.01 2.38
N MET A 69 -5.99 7.68 2.56
CA MET A 69 -6.83 6.87 1.69
C MET A 69 -8.31 7.21 1.89
N SER A 70 -9.06 7.27 0.79
CA SER A 70 -10.52 7.43 0.85
C SER A 70 -11.18 6.19 1.48
N PHE A 71 -12.44 6.34 1.92
CA PHE A 71 -13.22 5.22 2.47
C PHE A 71 -13.24 3.98 1.56
N ALA A 72 -13.37 4.18 0.25
CA ALA A 72 -13.36 3.10 -0.72
C ALA A 72 -11.97 2.44 -0.84
N LEU A 73 -10.92 3.24 -0.94
CA LEU A 73 -9.55 2.75 -1.07
C LEU A 73 -9.08 2.00 0.19
N GLY A 74 -9.39 2.52 1.37
CA GLY A 74 -9.11 1.84 2.64
C GLY A 74 -9.85 0.52 2.79
N ASN A 75 -11.09 0.40 2.29
CA ASN A 75 -11.82 -0.87 2.30
C ASN A 75 -11.23 -1.90 1.32
N ILE A 76 -10.73 -1.47 0.17
CA ILE A 76 -9.97 -2.33 -0.75
C ILE A 76 -8.72 -2.83 -0.03
N PHE A 77 -7.94 -1.93 0.58
CA PHE A 77 -6.70 -2.29 1.27
C PHE A 77 -6.93 -3.30 2.41
N LYS A 78 -7.95 -3.07 3.25
CA LYS A 78 -8.33 -4.01 4.31
C LYS A 78 -8.78 -5.38 3.76
N ALA A 79 -9.48 -5.40 2.62
CA ALA A 79 -9.93 -6.64 1.98
C ALA A 79 -8.76 -7.43 1.36
N CYS A 80 -7.78 -6.74 0.79
CA CYS A 80 -6.55 -7.36 0.28
C CYS A 80 -5.69 -7.94 1.41
N TYR A 81 -5.54 -7.23 2.52
CA TYR A 81 -4.70 -7.70 3.63
C TYR A 81 -5.24 -8.97 4.28
N ARG A 82 -6.52 -8.99 4.62
CA ARG A 82 -7.15 -10.12 5.35
C ARG A 82 -7.59 -11.29 4.48
N PHE A 83 -7.19 -11.32 3.20
CA PHE A 83 -7.88 -12.04 2.14
C PHE A 83 -8.17 -13.51 2.48
N GLY A 84 -9.44 -13.83 2.76
CA GLY A 84 -9.87 -15.18 3.15
C GLY A 84 -9.61 -15.60 4.61
N GLU A 85 -9.16 -14.69 5.47
CA GLU A 85 -8.89 -14.94 6.90
C GLU A 85 -10.09 -14.69 7.80
N LYS A 86 -11.05 -13.86 7.36
CA LYS A 86 -12.22 -13.51 8.18
C LYS A 86 -13.23 -14.65 8.15
N ASP A 87 -13.56 -15.20 9.32
CA ASP A 87 -14.46 -16.35 9.52
C ASP A 87 -15.78 -16.29 8.71
N ALA A 88 -16.46 -15.14 8.71
CA ALA A 88 -17.71 -14.92 7.97
C ALA A 88 -17.52 -14.45 6.51
N ALA A 89 -16.28 -14.28 6.03
CA ALA A 89 -15.97 -13.77 4.71
C ALA A 89 -15.10 -14.76 3.93
N SER A 90 -15.68 -15.36 2.90
CA SER A 90 -14.92 -16.17 1.97
C SER A 90 -13.96 -15.30 1.13
N ARG A 91 -12.98 -15.93 0.48
CA ARG A 91 -12.15 -15.28 -0.55
C ARG A 91 -13.02 -14.61 -1.62
N MET A 92 -14.16 -15.20 -1.96
CA MET A 92 -15.13 -14.59 -2.88
C MET A 92 -15.80 -13.34 -2.31
N TYR A 93 -16.10 -13.31 -1.02
CA TYR A 93 -16.60 -12.10 -0.37
C TYR A 93 -15.57 -10.96 -0.48
N ASP A 94 -14.30 -11.22 -0.18
CA ASP A 94 -13.27 -10.18 -0.27
C ASP A 94 -13.05 -9.74 -1.72
N LEU A 95 -13.05 -10.65 -2.70
CA LEU A 95 -13.01 -10.29 -4.13
C LEU A 95 -14.19 -9.40 -4.53
N ASN A 96 -15.42 -9.76 -4.16
CA ASN A 96 -16.61 -8.97 -4.46
C ASN A 96 -16.53 -7.57 -3.81
N LYS A 97 -16.01 -7.49 -2.59
CA LYS A 97 -15.80 -6.22 -1.88
C LYS A 97 -14.76 -5.34 -2.60
N ILE A 98 -13.65 -5.91 -3.05
CA ILE A 98 -12.63 -5.20 -3.83
C ILE A 98 -13.23 -4.66 -5.12
N ILE A 99 -13.93 -5.50 -5.90
CA ILE A 99 -14.57 -5.11 -7.17
C ILE A 99 -15.56 -3.96 -6.94
N TYR A 100 -16.44 -4.09 -5.94
CA TYR A 100 -17.44 -3.07 -5.62
C TYR A 100 -16.81 -1.69 -5.36
N PHE A 101 -15.80 -1.61 -4.48
CA PHE A 101 -15.16 -0.35 -4.15
C PHE A 101 -14.28 0.18 -5.29
N ALA A 102 -13.64 -0.69 -6.07
CA ALA A 102 -12.84 -0.31 -7.22
C ALA A 102 -13.70 0.31 -8.32
N GLN A 103 -14.87 -0.29 -8.63
CA GLN A 103 -15.84 0.28 -9.58
C GLN A 103 -16.33 1.66 -9.13
N ARG A 104 -16.59 1.84 -7.84
CA ARG A 104 -17.01 3.13 -7.28
C ARG A 104 -15.93 4.20 -7.39
N LEU A 105 -14.67 3.85 -7.13
CA LEU A 105 -13.52 4.74 -7.31
C LEU A 105 -13.32 5.12 -8.77
N LYS A 106 -13.36 4.13 -9.68
CA LYS A 106 -13.26 4.38 -11.13
C LYS A 106 -14.29 5.40 -11.60
N ALA A 107 -15.55 5.22 -11.20
CA ALA A 107 -16.62 6.16 -11.56
C ALA A 107 -16.42 7.57 -10.98
N LEU A 108 -15.76 7.71 -9.82
CA LEU A 108 -15.41 9.03 -9.26
C LEU A 108 -14.32 9.72 -10.08
N GLU A 109 -13.29 8.99 -10.48
CA GLU A 109 -12.21 9.54 -11.30
C GLU A 109 -12.69 9.92 -12.71
N GLU A 110 -13.56 9.10 -13.32
CA GLU A 110 -14.21 9.43 -14.60
C GLU A 110 -15.00 10.74 -14.52
N ARG A 111 -15.73 10.98 -13.42
CA ARG A 111 -16.46 12.24 -13.20
C ARG A 111 -15.56 13.45 -12.95
N ARG A 112 -14.34 13.25 -12.45
CA ARG A 112 -13.36 14.34 -12.23
C ARG A 112 -12.64 14.74 -13.50
N ALA A 113 -12.54 13.81 -14.45
CA ALA A 113 -11.91 14.05 -15.75
C ALA A 113 -12.85 14.66 -16.80
N ALA A 114 -14.17 14.67 -16.52
CA ALA A 114 -15.21 15.31 -17.33
C ALA A 114 -15.42 16.76 -16.90
#